data_AF-A0A9E1LT96-F1
#
_entry.id   AF-A0A9E1LT96-F1
#
_cell.length_a   1.000
_cell.length_b   1.000
_cell.length_c   1.000
_cell.angle_alpha   90.00
_cell.angle_beta   90.00
_cell.angle_gamma   90.00
#
_symmetry.space_group_name_H-M   'P 1'
#
loop_
_entity.id
_entity.type
_entity.pdbx_description
1 polymer ?
#
loop_
_entity_poly.entity_id
_entity_poly.type
_entity_poly.pdbx_seq_one_letter_code
_entity_poly.pdbx_strand_id
1 'polypeptide(L)'
;MKYGQWRRGSSHPAPVGQPDYYKRELAPTLLIRSSENLPVRSFIPSNHQEPQVMDVARACHQKHGVYPLNFSFPRPALMPTSQSDRPHFLSSTIPGEPFSFSDWDAYLAEYQSSYAALSTKKGGWDTFRHLEILFSGTIPLMPGLAQAHPFALAHYPRKALVSVYDRLVHDGPAIPDAETREFFAHYAQSHLTTEAMGQFFLDAAGIRNESIYFLDQNLPSRADYLSAFTLIGLMQLRGSAVIPAFVPEYLFDNYAGDTHKLYGKGFGYSLSLPSTLRPSPSHDVAEVLTQASDFDRIVIGNYDGNQELVAGLLEAGIDASRVVCIVGSDLPPDRRLLRDIKHSGMTFFVREFGSF
;
A
#
# COMPACT_ATOMS: atom_id res chain seq x y z
N MET A 1 -3.99 17.84 -18.29
CA MET A 1 -2.82 18.02 -17.40
C MET A 1 -2.93 19.39 -16.75
N LYS A 2 -3.27 19.47 -15.45
CA LYS A 2 -3.41 20.75 -14.74
C LYS A 2 -2.05 21.19 -14.17
N TYR A 3 -1.78 22.49 -14.25
CA TYR A 3 -0.53 23.21 -13.98
C TYR A 3 0.12 23.00 -12.58
N GLY A 4 -0.50 22.26 -11.65
CA GLY A 4 0.02 22.02 -10.30
C GLY A 4 1.16 20.99 -10.18
N GLN A 5 1.39 20.16 -11.20
CA GLN A 5 2.43 19.12 -11.18
C GLN A 5 3.86 19.64 -11.46
N TRP A 6 4.02 20.92 -11.83
CA TRP A 6 5.32 21.47 -12.24
C TRP A 6 6.24 21.93 -11.10
N ARG A 7 5.84 21.83 -9.82
CA ARG A 7 6.63 22.39 -8.70
C ARG A 7 6.95 21.44 -7.55
N ARG A 8 6.77 20.14 -7.73
CA ARG A 8 7.17 19.15 -6.71
C ARG A 8 7.71 17.91 -7.41
N GLY A 9 9.02 17.87 -7.63
CA GLY A 9 9.74 16.68 -8.08
C GLY A 9 10.66 16.19 -6.96
N SER A 10 10.77 14.87 -6.78
CA SER A 10 11.85 14.27 -5.99
C SER A 10 13.20 14.55 -6.65
N SER A 11 14.26 14.75 -5.87
CA SER A 11 15.64 14.89 -6.39
C SER A 11 16.13 13.68 -7.19
N HIS A 12 15.49 12.51 -7.02
CA HIS A 12 15.76 11.27 -7.75
C HIS A 12 14.44 10.69 -8.29
N PRO A 13 14.00 11.10 -9.50
CA PRO A 13 12.75 10.63 -10.08
C PRO A 13 12.72 9.10 -10.16
N ALA A 14 11.51 8.54 -10.08
CA ALA A 14 11.23 7.14 -10.34
C ALA A 14 12.01 6.64 -11.57
N PRO A 15 12.54 5.40 -11.59
CA PRO A 15 13.21 4.81 -12.76
C PRO A 15 12.22 4.47 -13.90
N VAL A 16 11.07 5.14 -13.98
CA VAL A 16 10.11 4.97 -15.07
C VAL A 16 10.76 5.50 -16.35
N GLY A 17 11.16 4.59 -17.24
CA GLY A 17 11.87 4.92 -18.48
C GLY A 17 13.40 4.89 -18.39
N GLN A 18 14.00 4.29 -17.34
CA GLN A 18 15.44 3.98 -17.30
C GLN A 18 15.68 2.46 -17.34
N PRO A 19 15.77 1.84 -18.53
CA PRO A 19 15.89 0.39 -18.69
C PRO A 19 17.08 -0.22 -17.94
N ASP A 20 18.17 0.54 -17.80
CA ASP A 20 19.40 0.05 -17.17
C ASP A 20 19.50 0.31 -15.66
N TYR A 21 18.46 0.88 -15.03
CA TYR A 21 18.46 1.11 -13.57
C TYR A 21 18.78 -0.17 -12.80
N TYR A 22 18.06 -1.26 -13.09
CA TYR A 22 18.27 -2.54 -12.39
C TYR A 22 19.60 -3.18 -12.73
N LYS A 23 20.14 -3.00 -13.95
CA LYS A 23 21.47 -3.48 -14.31
C LYS A 23 22.60 -2.73 -13.58
N ARG A 24 22.36 -1.49 -13.15
CA ARG A 24 23.32 -0.68 -12.37
C ARG A 24 23.20 -0.92 -10.87
N GLU A 25 21.97 -1.02 -10.37
CA GLU A 25 21.68 -1.06 -8.93
C GLU A 25 21.60 -2.47 -8.36
N LEU A 26 21.38 -3.49 -9.20
CA LEU A 26 21.51 -4.89 -8.77
C LEU A 26 22.91 -5.39 -9.05
N ALA A 27 23.43 -6.16 -8.10
CA ALA A 27 24.59 -7.00 -8.38
C ALA A 27 24.25 -7.95 -9.55
N PRO A 28 25.04 -7.96 -10.65
CA PRO A 28 24.78 -8.82 -11.80
C PRO A 28 24.70 -10.31 -11.44
N THR A 29 25.33 -10.71 -10.32
CA THR A 29 25.28 -12.06 -9.74
C THR A 29 23.87 -12.49 -9.33
N LEU A 30 22.93 -11.57 -9.14
CA LEU A 30 21.54 -11.86 -8.78
C LEU A 30 20.62 -12.01 -9.99
N LEU A 31 21.08 -11.69 -11.20
CA LEU A 31 20.31 -11.82 -12.45
C LEU A 31 20.35 -13.25 -13.00
N ILE A 32 20.03 -14.24 -12.15
CA ILE A 32 19.92 -15.64 -12.54
C ILE A 32 18.48 -16.11 -12.43
N ARG A 33 18.02 -16.88 -13.42
CA ARG A 33 16.64 -17.38 -13.45
C ARG A 33 16.49 -18.69 -12.70
N SER A 34 17.36 -19.67 -12.94
CA SER A 34 17.23 -21.00 -12.35
C SER A 34 17.54 -20.98 -10.84
N SER A 35 16.78 -21.76 -10.07
CA SER A 35 17.11 -22.08 -8.67
C SER A 35 18.00 -23.32 -8.54
N GLU A 36 18.22 -24.05 -9.65
CA GLU A 36 18.97 -25.29 -9.66
C GLU A 36 20.39 -25.10 -9.12
N ASN A 37 20.82 -26.00 -8.23
CA ASN A 37 22.15 -26.00 -7.60
C ASN A 37 22.46 -24.79 -6.71
N LEU A 38 21.50 -23.91 -6.43
CA LEU A 38 21.71 -22.83 -5.46
C LEU A 38 21.72 -23.38 -4.03
N PRO A 39 22.65 -22.90 -3.17
CA PRO A 39 22.64 -23.28 -1.77
C PRO A 39 21.39 -22.73 -1.09
N VAL A 40 20.86 -23.49 -0.13
CA VAL A 40 19.81 -23.01 0.78
C VAL A 40 20.47 -22.26 1.94
N ARG A 41 19.93 -21.10 2.32
CA ARG A 41 20.44 -20.28 3.42
C ARG A 41 19.31 -19.71 4.27
N SER A 42 19.59 -19.61 5.57
CA SER A 42 18.82 -18.76 6.49
C SER A 42 19.22 -17.31 6.29
N PHE A 43 18.26 -16.43 6.07
CA PHE A 43 18.49 -14.99 5.96
C PHE A 43 18.04 -14.20 7.18
N ILE A 44 17.19 -14.82 7.99
CA ILE A 44 16.56 -14.21 9.16
C ILE A 44 16.97 -15.03 10.39
N PRO A 45 17.70 -14.44 11.35
CA PRO A 45 18.00 -15.11 12.61
C PRO A 45 16.70 -15.50 13.34
N SER A 46 16.72 -16.61 14.08
CA SER A 46 15.54 -17.09 14.82
C SER A 46 15.00 -16.11 15.88
N ASN A 47 15.82 -15.16 16.33
CA ASN A 47 15.44 -14.09 17.26
C ASN A 47 15.21 -12.73 16.58
N HIS A 48 15.08 -12.68 15.25
CA HIS A 48 14.87 -11.45 14.51
C HIS A 48 13.59 -10.74 14.96
N GLN A 49 13.67 -9.41 15.13
CA GLN A 49 12.52 -8.59 15.49
C GLN A 49 12.48 -7.30 14.65
N GLU A 50 11.31 -7.07 14.07
CA GLU A 50 10.95 -5.78 13.50
C GLU A 50 10.43 -4.83 14.59
N PRO A 51 10.62 -3.52 14.43
CA PRO A 51 9.97 -2.54 15.29
C PRO A 51 8.44 -2.72 15.26
N GLN A 52 7.79 -2.51 16.40
CA GLN A 52 6.33 -2.51 16.45
C GLN A 52 5.77 -1.35 15.61
N VAL A 53 4.82 -1.66 14.72
CA VAL A 53 4.23 -0.68 13.78
C VAL A 53 3.71 0.56 14.52
N MET A 54 2.98 0.36 15.63
CA MET A 54 2.44 1.48 16.39
C MET A 54 3.49 2.37 17.04
N ASP A 55 4.64 1.83 17.43
CA ASP A 55 5.73 2.63 18.00
C ASP A 55 6.40 3.48 16.92
N VAL A 56 6.60 2.92 15.72
CA VAL A 56 7.06 3.67 14.54
C VAL A 56 6.06 4.78 14.18
N ALA A 57 4.77 4.48 14.20
CA ALA A 57 3.70 5.42 13.89
C ALA A 57 3.63 6.58 14.90
N ARG A 58 3.74 6.29 16.21
CA ARG A 58 3.81 7.30 17.27
C ARG A 58 5.04 8.19 17.12
N ALA A 59 6.21 7.61 16.82
CA ALA A 59 7.43 8.38 16.56
C ALA A 59 7.28 9.29 15.33
N CYS A 60 6.64 8.79 14.27
CA CYS A 60 6.31 9.58 13.08
C CYS A 60 5.38 10.75 13.40
N HIS A 61 4.29 10.49 14.13
CA HIS A 61 3.33 11.51 14.53
C HIS A 61 3.98 12.56 15.44
N GLN A 62 4.80 12.16 16.41
CA GLN A 62 5.54 13.10 17.26
C GLN A 62 6.46 14.01 16.45
N LYS A 63 7.12 13.48 15.41
CA LYS A 63 8.07 14.23 14.59
C LYS A 63 7.40 15.12 13.53
N HIS A 64 6.33 14.63 12.90
CA HIS A 64 5.76 15.24 11.69
C HIS A 64 4.28 15.66 11.81
N GLY A 65 3.60 15.28 12.89
CA GLY A 65 2.16 15.51 13.07
C GLY A 65 1.28 14.63 12.17
N VAL A 66 1.83 13.54 11.62
CA VAL A 66 1.14 12.62 10.70
C VAL A 66 1.50 11.17 11.04
N TYR A 67 0.57 10.25 10.77
CA TYR A 67 0.82 8.81 10.84
C TYR A 67 1.25 8.28 9.47
N PRO A 68 2.16 7.28 9.40
CA PRO A 68 2.44 6.58 8.16
C PRO A 68 1.25 5.66 7.83
N LEU A 69 0.90 5.55 6.56
CA LEU A 69 -0.07 4.56 6.07
C LEU A 69 0.46 3.92 4.80
N ASN A 70 0.42 2.60 4.73
CA ASN A 70 0.87 1.90 3.55
C ASN A 70 -0.30 1.31 2.74
N PHE A 71 -0.04 1.02 1.48
CA PHE A 71 -0.86 0.08 0.74
C PHE A 71 -0.93 -1.26 1.48
N SER A 72 -2.01 -1.99 1.24
CA SER A 72 -2.30 -3.28 1.85
C SER A 72 -2.98 -4.20 0.85
N PHE A 73 -2.96 -5.51 1.14
CA PHE A 73 -3.42 -6.53 0.21
C PHE A 73 -4.86 -6.97 0.53
N PRO A 74 -5.82 -6.81 -0.41
CA PRO A 74 -7.24 -7.08 -0.16
C PRO A 74 -7.62 -8.56 -0.02
N ARG A 75 -6.82 -9.46 -0.60
CA ARG A 75 -7.19 -10.88 -0.79
C ARG A 75 -6.15 -11.83 -0.20
N PRO A 76 -5.91 -11.81 1.12
CA PRO A 76 -4.87 -12.63 1.76
C PRO A 76 -5.01 -14.13 1.50
N ALA A 77 -6.23 -14.61 1.25
CA ALA A 77 -6.52 -16.01 0.91
C ALA A 77 -5.84 -16.50 -0.40
N LEU A 78 -5.35 -15.59 -1.25
CA LEU A 78 -4.57 -15.95 -2.45
C LEU A 78 -3.13 -16.37 -2.13
N MET A 79 -2.66 -16.15 -0.91
CA MET A 79 -1.30 -16.53 -0.55
C MET A 79 -1.16 -18.05 -0.53
N PRO A 80 -0.09 -18.62 -1.14
CA PRO A 80 0.13 -20.06 -1.13
C PRO A 80 0.18 -20.61 0.30
N THR A 81 -0.63 -21.64 0.57
CA THR A 81 -0.74 -22.28 1.89
C THR A 81 0.42 -23.23 2.20
N SER A 82 1.17 -23.64 1.18
CA SER A 82 2.35 -24.50 1.32
C SER A 82 3.56 -23.89 0.62
N GLN A 83 4.71 -24.09 1.24
CA GLN A 83 5.99 -23.70 0.69
C GLN A 83 6.52 -24.81 -0.21
N SER A 84 6.05 -24.85 -1.46
CA SER A 84 6.63 -25.77 -2.45
C SER A 84 8.02 -25.29 -2.87
N ASP A 85 8.81 -26.24 -3.39
CA ASP A 85 9.99 -25.90 -4.16
C ASP A 85 9.60 -25.09 -5.39
N ARG A 86 10.47 -24.15 -5.77
CA ARG A 86 10.25 -23.23 -6.88
C ARG A 86 11.33 -23.44 -7.93
N PRO A 87 10.96 -23.56 -9.23
CA PRO A 87 11.90 -23.80 -10.31
C PRO A 87 12.82 -22.60 -10.59
N HIS A 88 12.48 -21.42 -10.05
CA HIS A 88 13.20 -20.20 -10.33
C HIS A 88 13.69 -19.48 -9.08
N PHE A 89 14.90 -18.93 -9.16
CA PHE A 89 15.43 -18.02 -8.16
C PHE A 89 14.78 -16.65 -8.29
N LEU A 90 14.95 -15.98 -9.44
CA LEU A 90 14.45 -14.62 -9.67
C LEU A 90 13.30 -14.62 -10.68
N SER A 91 12.19 -13.94 -10.36
CA SER A 91 11.07 -13.69 -11.30
C SER A 91 11.53 -13.02 -12.59
N SER A 92 10.91 -13.40 -13.71
CA SER A 92 11.09 -12.77 -15.02
C SER A 92 10.46 -11.37 -15.10
N THR A 93 9.61 -10.99 -14.13
CA THR A 93 9.02 -9.65 -14.07
C THR A 93 10.03 -8.64 -13.51
N ILE A 94 10.68 -7.91 -14.41
CA ILE A 94 11.64 -6.82 -14.14
C ILE A 94 10.95 -5.44 -14.22
N PRO A 95 10.75 -4.72 -13.11
CA PRO A 95 10.07 -3.42 -13.12
C PRO A 95 10.55 -2.46 -14.23
N GLY A 96 9.62 -1.87 -14.98
CA GLY A 96 9.96 -0.89 -16.03
C GLY A 96 10.22 -1.50 -17.41
N GLU A 97 10.39 -2.82 -17.52
CA GLU A 97 10.30 -3.52 -18.79
C GLU A 97 8.83 -3.86 -19.11
N PRO A 98 8.43 -3.91 -20.40
CA PRO A 98 7.09 -4.33 -20.76
C PRO A 98 6.89 -5.83 -20.48
N PHE A 99 5.83 -6.18 -19.73
CA PHE A 99 5.35 -7.56 -19.62
C PHE A 99 3.90 -7.63 -20.08
N SER A 100 3.59 -8.69 -20.82
CA SER A 100 2.30 -8.88 -21.49
C SER A 100 1.40 -9.86 -20.73
N PHE A 101 1.26 -9.69 -19.41
CA PHE A 101 0.23 -10.43 -18.69
C PHE A 101 -1.14 -9.84 -19.02
N SER A 102 -1.96 -10.58 -19.76
CA SER A 102 -3.37 -10.27 -20.00
C SER A 102 -4.27 -10.74 -18.86
N ASP A 103 -3.78 -11.70 -18.08
CA ASP A 103 -4.52 -12.41 -17.05
C ASP A 103 -3.83 -12.27 -15.68
N TRP A 104 -4.65 -12.15 -14.63
CA TRP A 104 -4.19 -11.94 -13.25
C TRP A 104 -3.53 -13.20 -12.68
N ASP A 105 -4.11 -14.37 -12.95
CA ASP A 105 -3.61 -15.63 -12.40
C ASP A 105 -2.26 -15.97 -13.01
N ALA A 106 -2.07 -15.74 -14.31
CA ALA A 106 -0.77 -15.85 -14.97
C ALA A 106 0.29 -14.91 -14.39
N TYR A 107 -0.10 -13.66 -14.04
CA TYR A 107 0.80 -12.70 -13.42
C TYR A 107 1.23 -13.14 -12.01
N LEU A 108 0.30 -13.64 -11.19
CA LEU A 108 0.63 -14.19 -9.88
C LEU A 108 1.45 -15.47 -9.97
N ALA A 109 1.13 -16.37 -10.90
CA ALA A 109 1.85 -17.62 -11.10
C ALA A 109 3.33 -17.39 -11.41
N GLU A 110 3.66 -16.33 -12.16
CA GLU A 110 5.05 -15.93 -12.41
C GLU A 110 5.79 -15.64 -11.10
N TYR A 111 5.21 -14.86 -10.18
CA TYR A 111 5.82 -14.63 -8.88
C TYR A 111 5.88 -15.90 -8.03
N GLN A 112 4.79 -16.67 -7.98
CA GLN A 112 4.70 -17.91 -7.18
C GLN A 112 5.73 -18.97 -7.61
N SER A 113 6.16 -18.96 -8.87
CA SER A 113 7.18 -19.85 -9.41
C SER A 113 8.62 -19.46 -9.04
N SER A 114 8.83 -18.34 -8.34
CA SER A 114 10.15 -17.74 -8.08
C SER A 114 10.40 -17.53 -6.59
N TYR A 115 11.62 -17.75 -6.08
CA TYR A 115 11.94 -17.46 -4.66
C TYR A 115 12.05 -15.97 -4.36
N ALA A 116 12.52 -15.20 -5.32
CA ALA A 116 12.74 -13.77 -5.23
C ALA A 116 12.17 -13.04 -6.45
N ALA A 117 11.82 -11.78 -6.29
CA ALA A 117 11.38 -10.92 -7.39
C ALA A 117 11.87 -9.48 -7.22
N LEU A 118 12.16 -8.81 -8.32
CA LEU A 118 12.65 -7.44 -8.27
C LEU A 118 11.53 -6.46 -7.96
N SER A 119 11.82 -5.52 -7.06
CA SER A 119 10.95 -4.41 -6.76
C SER A 119 11.76 -3.18 -6.40
N THR A 120 11.19 -2.00 -6.60
CA THR A 120 11.83 -0.74 -6.20
C THR A 120 10.78 0.36 -6.11
N LYS A 121 11.21 1.53 -5.62
CA LYS A 121 10.41 2.74 -5.65
C LYS A 121 9.97 3.09 -7.08
N LYS A 122 8.71 3.49 -7.22
CA LYS A 122 8.21 4.13 -8.44
C LYS A 122 8.08 5.63 -8.12
N GLY A 123 6.86 6.17 -8.12
CA GLY A 123 6.60 7.53 -7.64
C GLY A 123 6.96 7.71 -6.16
N GLY A 124 6.84 6.63 -5.39
CA GLY A 124 7.27 6.51 -4.00
C GLY A 124 7.78 5.10 -3.68
N TRP A 125 8.19 4.87 -2.44
CA TRP A 125 8.64 3.55 -1.96
C TRP A 125 7.50 2.56 -1.80
N ASP A 126 6.30 3.02 -1.54
CA ASP A 126 5.15 2.14 -1.34
C ASP A 126 4.46 1.83 -2.67
N THR A 127 4.66 0.61 -3.15
CA THR A 127 4.11 0.16 -4.42
C THR A 127 3.32 -1.13 -4.22
N PHE A 128 2.19 -1.27 -4.92
CA PHE A 128 1.36 -2.46 -4.82
C PHE A 128 2.12 -3.74 -5.21
N ARG A 129 3.11 -3.62 -6.11
CA ARG A 129 3.98 -4.74 -6.51
C ARG A 129 4.67 -5.42 -5.32
N HIS A 130 5.06 -4.68 -4.27
CA HIS A 130 5.70 -5.28 -3.10
C HIS A 130 4.75 -6.29 -2.43
N LEU A 131 3.46 -5.95 -2.36
CA LEU A 131 2.41 -6.81 -1.82
C LEU A 131 2.12 -7.98 -2.76
N GLU A 132 2.02 -7.75 -4.07
CA GLU A 132 1.82 -8.82 -5.06
C GLU A 132 2.92 -9.88 -5.00
N ILE A 133 4.16 -9.47 -4.76
CA ILE A 133 5.31 -10.35 -4.57
C ILE A 133 5.19 -11.11 -3.23
N LEU A 134 4.99 -10.40 -2.12
CA LEU A 134 4.91 -11.00 -0.78
C LEU A 134 3.73 -11.98 -0.64
N PHE A 135 2.55 -11.61 -1.13
CA PHE A 135 1.36 -12.46 -1.12
C PHE A 135 1.40 -13.55 -2.21
N SER A 136 2.41 -13.58 -3.07
CA SER A 136 2.76 -14.76 -3.88
C SER A 136 3.72 -15.72 -3.13
N GLY A 137 4.03 -15.43 -1.87
CA GLY A 137 5.03 -16.12 -1.06
C GLY A 137 6.47 -15.87 -1.52
N THR A 138 6.70 -14.84 -2.34
CA THR A 138 7.99 -14.48 -2.96
C THR A 138 8.61 -13.32 -2.19
N ILE A 139 9.95 -13.29 -2.10
CA ILE A 139 10.63 -12.23 -1.34
C ILE A 139 11.01 -11.09 -2.29
N PRO A 140 10.56 -9.84 -2.05
CA PRO A 140 10.94 -8.72 -2.89
C PRO A 140 12.39 -8.32 -2.61
N LEU A 141 13.21 -8.29 -3.67
CA LEU A 141 14.55 -7.71 -3.64
C LEU A 141 14.45 -6.23 -3.96
N MET A 142 14.82 -5.38 -3.00
CA MET A 142 14.57 -3.94 -3.04
C MET A 142 15.87 -3.14 -2.92
N PRO A 143 16.61 -2.93 -4.04
CA PRO A 143 17.82 -2.11 -4.05
C PRO A 143 17.59 -0.73 -3.43
N GLY A 144 18.48 -0.31 -2.54
CA GLY A 144 18.43 1.00 -1.90
C GLY A 144 17.42 1.14 -0.75
N LEU A 145 16.69 0.08 -0.36
CA LEU A 145 15.71 0.15 0.73
C LEU A 145 16.32 0.60 2.06
N ALA A 146 17.59 0.26 2.30
CA ALA A 146 18.35 0.69 3.47
C ALA A 146 18.49 2.23 3.56
N GLN A 147 18.43 2.93 2.43
CA GLN A 147 18.52 4.40 2.36
C GLN A 147 17.15 5.08 2.39
N ALA A 148 16.05 4.31 2.36
CA ALA A 148 14.70 4.86 2.44
C ALA A 148 14.46 5.54 3.79
N HIS A 149 13.64 6.59 3.78
CA HIS A 149 13.27 7.31 5.00
C HIS A 149 12.75 6.33 6.08
N PRO A 150 13.06 6.50 7.38
CA PRO A 150 12.69 5.55 8.43
C PRO A 150 11.19 5.22 8.51
N PHE A 151 10.32 6.15 8.11
CA PHE A 151 8.86 5.99 8.09
C PHE A 151 8.29 5.58 6.72
N ALA A 152 9.11 5.50 5.67
CA ALA A 152 8.68 4.88 4.43
C ALA A 152 8.55 3.38 4.65
N LEU A 153 7.49 2.76 4.10
CA LEU A 153 7.18 1.34 4.29
C LEU A 153 7.14 0.95 5.78
N ALA A 154 6.57 1.80 6.64
CA ALA A 154 6.55 1.62 8.09
C ALA A 154 5.92 0.30 8.56
N HIS A 155 5.05 -0.29 7.75
CA HIS A 155 4.37 -1.55 8.05
C HIS A 155 5.13 -2.78 7.54
N TYR A 156 6.17 -2.61 6.72
CA TYR A 156 6.90 -3.72 6.12
C TYR A 156 8.01 -4.24 7.04
N PRO A 157 8.44 -5.51 6.89
CA PRO A 157 9.56 -6.06 7.65
C PRO A 157 10.89 -5.57 7.05
N ARG A 158 11.17 -4.27 7.20
CA ARG A 158 12.25 -3.59 6.48
C ARG A 158 13.63 -4.15 6.82
N LYS A 159 13.90 -4.47 8.09
CA LYS A 159 15.21 -5.02 8.46
C LYS A 159 15.43 -6.39 7.80
N ALA A 160 14.41 -7.23 7.77
CA ALA A 160 14.44 -8.51 7.09
C ALA A 160 14.67 -8.38 5.59
N LEU A 161 13.94 -7.47 4.91
CA LEU A 161 14.08 -7.23 3.47
C LEU A 161 15.49 -6.73 3.11
N VAL A 162 16.03 -5.79 3.89
CA VAL A 162 17.40 -5.30 3.72
C VAL A 162 18.42 -6.42 3.97
N SER A 163 18.26 -7.20 5.04
CA SER A 163 19.14 -8.34 5.36
C SER A 163 19.20 -9.35 4.21
N VAL A 164 18.04 -9.77 3.67
CA VAL A 164 17.99 -10.71 2.54
C VAL A 164 18.75 -10.14 1.34
N TYR A 165 18.47 -8.89 0.97
CA TYR A 165 19.11 -8.25 -0.17
C TYR A 165 20.63 -8.15 0.00
N ASP A 166 21.09 -7.61 1.13
CA ASP A 166 22.52 -7.39 1.40
C ASP A 166 23.28 -8.72 1.43
N ARG A 167 22.72 -9.77 2.03
CA ARG A 167 23.34 -11.10 2.07
C ARG A 167 23.39 -11.76 0.71
N LEU A 168 22.36 -11.61 -0.12
CA LEU A 168 22.39 -12.11 -1.49
C LEU A 168 23.46 -11.39 -2.33
N VAL A 169 23.59 -10.07 -2.17
CA VAL A 169 24.64 -9.28 -2.84
C VAL A 169 26.04 -9.68 -2.38
N HIS A 170 26.25 -9.85 -1.08
CA HIS A 170 27.57 -10.15 -0.49
C HIS A 170 27.98 -11.62 -0.64
N ASP A 171 27.11 -12.55 -0.26
CA ASP A 171 27.40 -13.99 -0.19
C ASP A 171 27.06 -14.73 -1.50
N GLY A 172 26.46 -14.05 -2.47
CA GLY A 172 25.96 -14.61 -3.73
C GLY A 172 24.53 -15.19 -3.63
N PRO A 173 23.93 -15.57 -4.77
CA PRO A 173 22.56 -16.06 -4.84
C PRO A 173 22.37 -17.36 -4.04
N ALA A 174 21.24 -17.45 -3.35
CA ALA A 174 20.88 -18.59 -2.52
C ALA A 174 19.37 -18.65 -2.32
N ILE A 175 18.84 -19.86 -2.10
CA ILE A 175 17.42 -20.09 -1.83
C ILE A 175 17.15 -19.79 -0.33
N PRO A 176 16.09 -19.02 0.00
CA PRO A 176 15.68 -18.84 1.39
C PRO A 176 15.16 -20.16 1.98
N ASP A 177 15.62 -20.49 3.18
CA ASP A 177 15.10 -21.63 3.94
C ASP A 177 13.63 -21.46 4.35
N ALA A 178 13.05 -22.54 4.88
CA ALA A 178 11.65 -22.58 5.25
C ALA A 178 11.29 -21.55 6.33
N GLU A 179 12.16 -21.37 7.33
CA GLU A 179 11.97 -20.39 8.41
C GLU A 179 11.94 -18.96 7.88
N THR A 180 12.88 -18.60 6.98
CA THR A 180 12.88 -17.29 6.32
C THR A 180 11.58 -17.05 5.55
N ARG A 181 11.14 -18.04 4.77
CA ARG A 181 9.90 -17.94 3.97
C ARG A 181 8.67 -17.85 4.85
N GLU A 182 8.63 -18.60 5.96
CA GLU A 182 7.52 -18.61 6.90
C GLU A 182 7.42 -17.27 7.63
N PHE A 183 8.57 -16.70 8.02
CA PHE A 183 8.62 -15.36 8.59
C PHE A 183 7.95 -14.32 7.68
N PHE A 184 8.31 -14.26 6.40
CA PHE A 184 7.71 -13.28 5.49
C PHE A 184 6.21 -13.52 5.26
N ALA A 185 5.81 -14.78 5.10
CA ALA A 185 4.40 -15.14 4.92
C ALA A 185 3.55 -14.77 6.15
N HIS A 186 4.04 -15.08 7.35
CA HIS A 186 3.37 -14.75 8.61
C HIS A 186 3.32 -13.24 8.84
N TYR A 187 4.44 -12.54 8.60
CA TYR A 187 4.52 -11.10 8.76
C TYR A 187 3.56 -10.37 7.82
N ALA A 188 3.52 -10.76 6.54
CA ALA A 188 2.62 -10.18 5.54
C ALA A 188 1.14 -10.36 5.92
N GLN A 189 0.74 -11.57 6.33
CA GLN A 189 -0.64 -11.82 6.80
C GLN A 189 -1.01 -11.01 8.04
N SER A 190 -0.04 -10.75 8.92
CA SER A 190 -0.30 -10.08 10.21
C SER A 190 -0.30 -8.56 10.11
N HIS A 191 0.36 -7.97 9.10
CA HIS A 191 0.59 -6.52 9.05
C HIS A 191 0.23 -5.86 7.72
N LEU A 192 0.14 -6.61 6.62
CA LEU A 192 0.04 -6.07 5.26
C LEU A 192 -1.28 -6.40 4.56
N THR A 193 -2.26 -7.01 5.26
CA THR A 193 -3.62 -7.18 4.75
C THR A 193 -4.44 -5.89 4.91
N THR A 194 -5.49 -5.73 4.12
CA THR A 194 -6.43 -4.61 4.28
C THR A 194 -7.06 -4.59 5.67
N GLU A 195 -7.37 -5.74 6.25
CA GLU A 195 -7.86 -5.84 7.64
C GLU A 195 -6.82 -5.35 8.65
N ALA A 196 -5.57 -5.81 8.56
CA ALA A 196 -4.51 -5.38 9.47
C ALA A 196 -4.23 -3.87 9.35
N MET A 197 -4.19 -3.35 8.12
CA MET A 197 -3.99 -1.92 7.86
C MET A 197 -5.20 -1.08 8.31
N GLY A 198 -6.42 -1.59 8.13
CA GLY A 198 -7.65 -0.96 8.61
C GLY A 198 -7.68 -0.89 10.14
N GLN A 199 -7.25 -1.96 10.82
CA GLN A 199 -7.17 -1.99 12.28
C GLN A 199 -6.14 -0.97 12.78
N PHE A 200 -4.95 -0.94 12.17
CA PHE A 200 -3.94 0.09 12.43
C PHE A 200 -4.51 1.50 12.25
N PHE A 201 -5.23 1.76 11.14
CA PHE A 201 -5.82 3.06 10.86
C PHE A 201 -6.80 3.48 11.96
N LEU A 202 -7.70 2.58 12.38
CA LEU A 202 -8.66 2.82 13.45
C LEU A 202 -7.95 3.13 14.77
N ASP A 203 -6.96 2.32 15.15
CA ASP A 203 -6.22 2.47 16.40
C ASP A 203 -5.42 3.78 16.44
N ALA A 204 -4.72 4.12 15.36
CA ALA A 204 -3.93 5.35 15.25
C ALA A 204 -4.82 6.61 15.23
N ALA A 205 -6.02 6.52 14.63
CA ALA A 205 -7.01 7.60 14.63
C ALA A 205 -7.85 7.66 15.94
N GLY A 206 -7.70 6.69 16.84
CA GLY A 206 -8.47 6.60 18.07
C GLY A 206 -9.96 6.29 17.86
N ILE A 207 -10.30 5.64 16.74
CA ILE A 207 -11.65 5.23 16.36
C ILE A 207 -11.91 3.82 16.91
N ARG A 208 -12.95 3.66 17.72
CA ARG A 208 -13.30 2.39 18.36
C ARG A 208 -14.60 1.81 17.82
N ASN A 209 -15.71 2.49 18.06
CA ASN A 209 -17.07 2.02 17.77
C ASN A 209 -17.89 3.03 16.94
N GLU A 210 -17.30 4.18 16.67
CA GLU A 210 -17.89 5.26 15.89
C GLU A 210 -18.31 4.80 14.49
N SER A 211 -19.40 5.38 14.00
CA SER A 211 -19.80 5.27 12.59
C SER A 211 -18.87 6.08 11.70
N ILE A 212 -18.58 5.56 10.50
CA ILE A 212 -17.63 6.16 9.57
C ILE A 212 -18.34 6.52 8.27
N TYR A 213 -18.26 7.79 7.89
CA TYR A 213 -18.57 8.24 6.54
C TYR A 213 -17.28 8.37 5.75
N PHE A 214 -17.13 7.61 4.66
CA PHE A 214 -15.93 7.62 3.84
C PHE A 214 -16.15 8.42 2.55
N LEU A 215 -15.37 9.48 2.34
CA LEU A 215 -15.57 10.45 1.28
C LEU A 215 -14.35 10.44 0.36
N ASP A 216 -14.56 10.01 -0.87
CA ASP A 216 -13.63 10.23 -1.98
C ASP A 216 -14.42 10.30 -3.29
N GLN A 217 -14.67 11.53 -3.76
CA GLN A 217 -15.53 11.76 -4.94
C GLN A 217 -14.98 11.14 -6.22
N ASN A 218 -13.65 10.93 -6.29
CA ASN A 218 -12.99 10.45 -7.48
C ASN A 218 -12.92 8.92 -7.51
N LEU A 219 -12.97 8.27 -6.34
CA LEU A 219 -12.72 6.84 -6.20
C LEU A 219 -13.58 5.95 -7.10
N PRO A 220 -14.88 6.24 -7.35
CA PRO A 220 -15.69 5.43 -8.25
C PRO A 220 -15.24 5.43 -9.71
N SER A 221 -14.63 6.54 -10.17
CA SER A 221 -14.21 6.72 -11.57
C SER A 221 -12.71 6.57 -11.77
N ARG A 222 -11.92 6.72 -10.71
CA ARG A 222 -10.47 6.66 -10.73
C ARG A 222 -9.97 5.93 -9.49
N ALA A 223 -9.51 4.70 -9.70
CA ALA A 223 -8.91 3.91 -8.64
C ALA A 223 -7.69 4.63 -8.05
N ASP A 224 -7.74 4.87 -6.74
CA ASP A 224 -6.61 5.25 -5.90
C ASP A 224 -6.39 4.11 -4.91
N TYR A 225 -5.20 3.49 -4.94
CA TYR A 225 -4.92 2.31 -4.12
C TYR A 225 -5.00 2.60 -2.63
N LEU A 226 -4.56 3.77 -2.15
CA LEU A 226 -4.54 4.02 -0.72
C LEU A 226 -5.96 4.22 -0.20
N SER A 227 -6.77 5.03 -0.90
CA SER A 227 -8.20 5.19 -0.60
C SER A 227 -8.95 3.85 -0.70
N ALA A 228 -8.79 3.12 -1.81
CA ALA A 228 -9.50 1.87 -2.05
C ALA A 228 -9.16 0.83 -0.98
N PHE A 229 -7.88 0.62 -0.68
CA PHE A 229 -7.46 -0.42 0.26
C PHE A 229 -7.84 -0.08 1.69
N THR A 230 -7.79 1.21 2.07
CA THR A 230 -8.30 1.65 3.37
C THR A 230 -9.80 1.41 3.46
N LEU A 231 -10.58 1.77 2.44
CA LEU A 231 -12.03 1.51 2.42
C LEU A 231 -12.34 0.01 2.53
N ILE A 232 -11.64 -0.84 1.77
CA ILE A 232 -11.81 -2.30 1.84
C ILE A 232 -11.56 -2.79 3.26
N GLY A 233 -10.44 -2.39 3.88
CA GLY A 233 -10.09 -2.80 5.24
C GLY A 233 -11.12 -2.37 6.27
N LEU A 234 -11.58 -1.12 6.20
CA LEU A 234 -12.62 -0.60 7.09
C LEU A 234 -13.94 -1.36 6.92
N MET A 235 -14.36 -1.64 5.68
CA MET A 235 -15.59 -2.40 5.42
C MET A 235 -15.49 -3.87 5.84
N GLN A 236 -14.32 -4.50 5.70
CA GLN A 236 -14.09 -5.87 6.20
C GLN A 236 -14.22 -5.92 7.74
N LEU A 237 -13.68 -4.93 8.45
CA LEU A 237 -13.71 -4.87 9.92
C LEU A 237 -15.06 -4.45 10.50
N ARG A 238 -15.75 -3.51 9.83
CA ARG A 238 -16.88 -2.78 10.42
C ARG A 238 -18.19 -2.89 9.63
N GLY A 239 -18.15 -3.50 8.45
CA GLY A 239 -19.32 -3.74 7.61
C GLY A 239 -20.14 -2.47 7.38
N SER A 240 -21.44 -2.54 7.72
CA SER A 240 -22.40 -1.45 7.53
C SER A 240 -22.17 -0.20 8.39
N ALA A 241 -21.25 -0.24 9.37
CA ALA A 241 -20.85 0.95 10.11
C ALA A 241 -19.91 1.87 9.31
N VAL A 242 -19.49 1.45 8.11
CA VAL A 242 -18.69 2.24 7.16
C VAL A 242 -19.53 2.48 5.92
N ILE A 243 -19.86 3.73 5.65
CA ILE A 243 -20.66 4.13 4.49
C ILE A 243 -19.80 5.01 3.57
N PRO A 244 -19.37 4.50 2.40
CA PRO A 244 -18.81 5.37 1.37
C PRO A 244 -19.89 6.28 0.78
N ALA A 245 -19.66 7.59 0.86
CA ALA A 245 -20.51 8.62 0.26
C ALA A 245 -20.61 8.45 -1.27
N PHE A 246 -19.49 8.10 -1.89
CA PHE A 246 -19.37 7.85 -3.33
C PHE A 246 -18.96 6.39 -3.54
N VAL A 247 -19.91 5.54 -3.94
CA VAL A 247 -19.72 4.08 -3.96
C VAL A 247 -18.81 3.64 -5.12
N PRO A 248 -17.63 3.05 -4.86
CA PRO A 248 -16.79 2.48 -5.89
C PRO A 248 -17.26 1.07 -6.26
N GLU A 249 -18.25 0.98 -7.15
CA GLU A 249 -18.93 -0.28 -7.52
C GLU A 249 -17.95 -1.41 -7.88
N TYR A 250 -16.80 -1.11 -8.50
CA TYR A 250 -15.81 -2.12 -8.91
C TYR A 250 -15.15 -2.88 -7.76
N LEU A 251 -15.33 -2.46 -6.50
CA LEU A 251 -14.83 -3.19 -5.34
C LEU A 251 -15.71 -4.37 -4.94
N PHE A 252 -16.98 -4.41 -5.36
CA PHE A 252 -17.93 -5.44 -4.93
C PHE A 252 -17.97 -6.64 -5.90
N ASP A 253 -18.14 -7.84 -5.35
CA ASP A 253 -18.09 -9.12 -6.07
C ASP A 253 -19.15 -9.33 -7.16
N ASN A 254 -20.21 -8.52 -7.15
CA ASN A 254 -21.28 -8.54 -8.14
C ASN A 254 -21.13 -7.46 -9.24
N TYR A 255 -20.02 -6.74 -9.28
CA TYR A 255 -19.78 -5.73 -10.31
C TYR A 255 -19.67 -6.36 -11.70
N ALA A 256 -20.54 -5.93 -12.61
CA ALA A 256 -20.63 -6.47 -13.97
C ALA A 256 -19.81 -5.68 -15.02
N GLY A 257 -19.10 -4.63 -14.61
CA GLY A 257 -18.32 -3.80 -15.51
C GLY A 257 -16.93 -4.38 -15.81
N ASP A 258 -16.24 -3.77 -16.77
CA ASP A 258 -14.91 -4.19 -17.21
C ASP A 258 -13.82 -3.63 -16.28
N THR A 259 -13.23 -4.51 -15.45
CA THR A 259 -12.16 -4.14 -14.51
C THR A 259 -10.83 -3.85 -15.19
N HIS A 260 -10.60 -4.29 -16.43
CA HIS A 260 -9.34 -4.04 -17.15
C HIS A 260 -9.12 -2.56 -17.47
N LYS A 261 -10.19 -1.75 -17.46
CA LYS A 261 -10.12 -0.30 -17.65
C LYS A 261 -9.64 0.44 -16.39
N LEU A 262 -9.60 -0.23 -15.24
CA LEU A 262 -9.14 0.36 -14.00
C LEU A 262 -7.61 0.44 -13.96
N TYR A 263 -7.09 1.26 -13.06
CA TYR A 263 -5.64 1.38 -12.85
C TYR A 263 -5.04 0.02 -12.45
N GLY A 264 -3.97 -0.40 -13.14
CA GLY A 264 -3.41 -1.73 -12.96
C GLY A 264 -4.37 -2.87 -13.34
N LYS A 265 -5.31 -2.63 -14.27
CA LYS A 265 -6.29 -3.61 -14.77
C LYS A 265 -7.23 -4.17 -13.71
N GLY A 266 -7.40 -3.50 -12.57
CA GLY A 266 -8.24 -4.00 -11.46
C GLY A 266 -7.62 -5.16 -10.67
N PHE A 267 -6.38 -5.53 -10.98
CA PHE A 267 -5.70 -6.70 -10.44
C PHE A 267 -5.54 -6.63 -8.91
N GLY A 268 -5.86 -7.72 -8.22
CA GLY A 268 -5.71 -7.87 -6.77
C GLY A 268 -6.75 -7.15 -5.89
N TYR A 269 -7.42 -6.11 -6.37
CA TYR A 269 -8.31 -5.28 -5.52
C TYR A 269 -9.76 -5.15 -5.97
N SER A 270 -10.05 -5.27 -7.27
CA SER A 270 -11.45 -5.28 -7.72
C SER A 270 -12.16 -6.54 -7.21
N LEU A 271 -13.50 -6.46 -7.08
CA LEU A 271 -14.34 -7.59 -6.65
C LEU A 271 -13.90 -8.21 -5.30
N SER A 272 -13.33 -7.42 -4.39
CA SER A 272 -12.74 -7.89 -3.13
C SER A 272 -13.70 -7.84 -1.94
N LEU A 273 -14.83 -7.13 -2.08
CA LEU A 273 -15.85 -7.00 -1.06
C LEU A 273 -17.10 -7.80 -1.42
N PRO A 274 -17.75 -8.47 -0.45
CA PRO A 274 -19.07 -9.05 -0.66
C PRO A 274 -20.10 -7.98 -1.02
N SER A 275 -20.93 -8.25 -2.03
CA SER A 275 -22.03 -7.37 -2.43
C SER A 275 -23.07 -7.11 -1.33
N THR A 276 -23.12 -7.95 -0.30
CA THR A 276 -23.96 -7.75 0.89
C THR A 276 -23.53 -6.54 1.74
N LEU A 277 -22.29 -6.07 1.60
CA LEU A 277 -21.79 -4.86 2.25
C LEU A 277 -22.04 -3.59 1.43
N ARG A 278 -22.61 -3.69 0.24
CA ARG A 278 -22.82 -2.54 -0.64
C ARG A 278 -23.90 -1.61 -0.05
N PRO A 279 -23.57 -0.34 0.27
CA PRO A 279 -24.56 0.60 0.77
C PRO A 279 -25.47 1.13 -0.35
N SER A 280 -26.55 1.80 0.04
CA SER A 280 -27.29 2.66 -0.89
C SER A 280 -26.47 3.92 -1.18
N PRO A 281 -26.28 4.31 -2.44
CA PRO A 281 -25.46 5.47 -2.79
C PRO A 281 -26.14 6.79 -2.43
N SER A 282 -25.35 7.80 -2.06
CA SER A 282 -25.68 9.21 -2.30
C SER A 282 -24.91 9.68 -3.54
N HIS A 283 -25.53 10.51 -4.37
CA HIS A 283 -24.93 10.91 -5.65
C HIS A 283 -24.60 12.40 -5.73
N ASP A 284 -25.06 13.21 -4.78
CA ASP A 284 -24.92 14.65 -4.81
C ASP A 284 -24.06 15.18 -3.66
N VAL A 285 -23.15 16.09 -3.97
CA VAL A 285 -22.21 16.66 -2.98
C VAL A 285 -22.95 17.41 -1.88
N ALA A 286 -24.04 18.12 -2.19
CA ALA A 286 -24.81 18.84 -1.18
C ALA A 286 -25.49 17.88 -0.18
N GLU A 287 -25.97 16.74 -0.68
CA GLU A 287 -26.51 15.67 0.17
C GLU A 287 -25.41 15.06 1.04
N VAL A 288 -24.24 14.77 0.47
CA VAL A 288 -23.07 14.25 1.21
C VAL A 288 -22.67 15.18 2.35
N LEU A 289 -22.58 16.50 2.11
CA LEU A 289 -22.25 17.47 3.16
C LEU A 289 -23.29 17.51 4.28
N THR A 290 -24.57 17.37 3.93
CA THR A 290 -25.67 17.34 4.91
C THR A 290 -25.62 16.05 5.74
N GLN A 291 -25.48 14.90 5.09
CA GLN A 291 -25.42 13.58 5.72
C GLN A 291 -24.18 13.41 6.61
N ALA A 292 -23.07 14.10 6.33
CA ALA A 292 -21.87 13.99 7.15
C ALA A 292 -22.11 14.32 8.63
N SER A 293 -23.13 15.13 8.94
CA SER A 293 -23.47 15.44 10.33
C SER A 293 -23.96 14.21 11.13
N ASP A 294 -24.50 13.19 10.46
CA ASP A 294 -25.07 11.98 11.05
C ASP A 294 -24.02 10.93 11.47
N PHE A 295 -22.74 11.14 11.12
CA PHE A 295 -21.67 10.17 11.35
C PHE A 295 -20.65 10.66 12.36
N ASP A 296 -20.21 9.81 13.27
CA ASP A 296 -19.25 10.20 14.31
C ASP A 296 -17.89 10.62 13.72
N ARG A 297 -17.42 9.91 12.69
CA ARG A 297 -16.12 10.12 12.03
C ARG A 297 -16.27 10.28 10.53
N ILE A 298 -15.49 11.21 9.97
CA ILE A 298 -15.42 11.46 8.54
C ILE A 298 -14.02 11.10 8.05
N VAL A 299 -13.92 10.09 7.19
CA VAL A 299 -12.66 9.68 6.57
C VAL A 299 -12.60 10.24 5.15
N ILE A 300 -11.56 11.02 4.86
CA ILE A 300 -11.32 11.59 3.54
C ILE A 300 -10.28 10.74 2.82
N GLY A 301 -10.72 9.96 1.84
CA GLY A 301 -9.84 9.31 0.89
C GLY A 301 -9.21 10.34 -0.04
N ASN A 302 -7.92 10.17 -0.36
CA ASN A 302 -7.16 11.03 -1.26
C ASN A 302 -7.43 12.53 -1.03
N TYR A 303 -6.94 13.05 0.09
CA TYR A 303 -7.12 14.44 0.53
C TYR A 303 -6.84 15.45 -0.58
N ASP A 304 -5.78 15.26 -1.36
CA ASP A 304 -5.41 16.17 -2.46
C ASP A 304 -6.51 16.31 -3.52
N GLY A 305 -7.28 15.25 -3.76
CA GLY A 305 -8.39 15.23 -4.71
C GLY A 305 -9.74 15.70 -4.14
N ASN A 306 -9.81 15.93 -2.82
CA ASN A 306 -11.05 16.18 -2.08
C ASN A 306 -10.98 17.43 -1.18
N GLN A 307 -10.01 18.32 -1.39
CA GLN A 307 -9.81 19.52 -0.54
C GLN A 307 -11.03 20.45 -0.50
N GLU A 308 -11.72 20.64 -1.62
CA GLU A 308 -12.96 21.46 -1.67
C GLU A 308 -14.06 20.84 -0.82
N LEU A 309 -14.15 19.50 -0.79
CA LEU A 309 -15.13 18.77 0.00
C LEU A 309 -14.81 18.87 1.49
N VAL A 310 -13.52 18.83 1.86
CA VAL A 310 -13.07 19.12 3.24
C VAL A 310 -13.41 20.54 3.66
N ALA A 311 -13.16 21.54 2.80
CA ALA A 311 -13.53 22.92 3.10
C ALA A 311 -15.04 23.06 3.34
N GLY A 312 -15.87 22.45 2.48
CA GLY A 312 -17.33 22.45 2.63
C GLY A 312 -17.80 21.80 3.94
N LEU A 313 -17.17 20.71 4.39
CA LEU A 313 -17.49 20.08 5.69
C LEU A 313 -17.21 21.03 6.86
N LEU A 314 -16.05 21.69 6.85
CA LEU A 314 -15.67 22.62 7.91
C LEU A 314 -16.57 23.87 7.91
N GLU A 315 -16.92 24.40 6.73
CA GLU A 315 -17.86 25.51 6.58
C GLU A 315 -19.28 25.15 7.05
N ALA A 316 -19.69 23.89 6.85
CA ALA A 316 -20.94 23.34 7.37
C ALA A 316 -20.92 23.08 8.89
N GLY A 317 -19.81 23.36 9.57
CA GLY A 317 -19.68 23.25 11.03
C GLY A 317 -19.30 21.86 11.53
N ILE A 318 -18.82 20.96 10.66
CA ILE A 318 -18.24 19.68 11.11
C ILE A 318 -16.94 19.96 11.85
N ASP A 319 -16.84 19.47 13.09
CA ASP A 319 -15.64 19.60 13.91
C ASP A 319 -14.45 18.91 13.24
N ALA A 320 -13.34 19.65 13.07
CA ALA A 320 -12.12 19.15 12.45
C ALA A 320 -11.57 17.88 13.14
N SER A 321 -11.77 17.72 14.45
CA SER A 321 -11.33 16.53 15.19
C SER A 321 -12.09 15.25 14.82
N ARG A 322 -13.23 15.36 14.13
CA ARG A 322 -13.96 14.22 13.52
C ARG A 322 -13.40 13.80 12.18
N VAL A 323 -12.56 14.63 11.56
CA VAL A 323 -12.05 14.43 10.19
C VAL A 323 -10.69 13.74 10.21
N VAL A 324 -10.58 12.65 9.46
CA VAL A 324 -9.36 11.87 9.28
C VAL A 324 -9.00 11.83 7.80
N CYS A 325 -7.84 12.36 7.44
CA CYS A 325 -7.43 12.58 6.07
C CYS A 325 -6.34 11.61 5.62
N ILE A 326 -6.49 11.06 4.43
CA ILE A 326 -5.51 10.17 3.79
C ILE A 326 -4.80 10.91 2.65
N VAL A 327 -3.50 11.12 2.76
CA VAL A 327 -2.67 11.74 1.73
C VAL A 327 -1.91 10.64 0.97
N GLY A 328 -2.51 10.19 -0.14
CA GLY A 328 -1.99 9.11 -1.00
C GLY A 328 -1.01 9.53 -2.09
N SER A 329 -0.52 10.77 -2.06
CA SER A 329 0.38 11.29 -3.09
C SER A 329 1.71 10.52 -3.19
N ASP A 330 2.23 10.39 -4.42
CA ASP A 330 3.60 9.91 -4.70
C ASP A 330 4.65 10.87 -4.12
N LEU A 331 4.25 12.10 -3.83
CA LEU A 331 5.14 13.12 -3.33
C LEU A 331 4.93 13.31 -1.82
N PRO A 332 6.02 13.37 -1.04
CA PRO A 332 5.90 13.63 0.38
C PRO A 332 5.30 15.02 0.63
N PRO A 333 4.56 15.21 1.74
CA PRO A 333 4.09 16.52 2.16
C PRO A 333 5.25 17.51 2.26
N ASP A 334 5.10 18.68 1.63
CA ASP A 334 6.08 19.75 1.76
C ASP A 334 5.94 20.46 3.12
N ARG A 335 6.90 21.35 3.43
CA ARG A 335 6.90 22.09 4.71
C ARG A 335 5.65 22.93 4.93
N ARG A 336 5.00 23.38 3.85
CA ARG A 336 3.77 24.17 3.95
C ARG A 336 2.61 23.25 4.33
N LEU A 337 2.43 22.15 3.62
CA LEU A 337 1.37 21.18 3.92
C LEU A 337 1.52 20.61 5.34
N LEU A 338 2.73 20.26 5.78
CA LEU A 338 2.96 19.80 7.15
C LEU A 338 2.59 20.85 8.21
N ARG A 339 2.82 22.14 7.92
CA ARG A 339 2.39 23.22 8.80
C ARG A 339 0.87 23.31 8.84
N ASP A 340 0.22 23.26 7.69
CA ASP A 340 -1.24 23.35 7.58
C ASP A 340 -1.91 22.17 8.32
N ILE A 341 -1.40 20.96 8.12
CA ILE A 341 -1.80 19.75 8.85
C ILE A 341 -1.72 19.97 10.36
N LYS A 342 -0.59 20.46 10.87
CA LYS A 342 -0.38 20.64 12.31
C LYS A 342 -1.35 21.61 12.96
N HIS A 343 -1.89 22.59 12.22
CA HIS A 343 -2.84 23.58 12.73
C HIS A 343 -4.30 23.25 12.41
N SER A 344 -4.55 22.19 11.63
CA SER A 344 -5.89 21.88 11.13
C SER A 344 -6.86 21.34 12.19
N GLY A 345 -6.34 20.72 13.26
CA GLY A 345 -7.16 19.96 14.22
C GLY A 345 -7.66 18.60 13.69
N MET A 346 -7.40 18.26 12.43
CA MET A 346 -7.72 16.97 11.81
C MET A 346 -6.58 15.96 12.02
N THR A 347 -6.90 14.67 11.88
CA THR A 347 -5.89 13.60 11.87
C THR A 347 -5.43 13.31 10.45
N PHE A 348 -4.12 13.13 10.22
CA PHE A 348 -3.57 12.88 8.90
C PHE A 348 -2.73 11.61 8.83
N PHE A 349 -2.96 10.84 7.77
CA PHE A 349 -2.17 9.70 7.36
C PHE A 349 -1.47 10.02 6.04
N VAL A 350 -0.19 9.67 5.92
CA VAL A 350 0.62 9.96 4.73
C VAL A 350 1.35 8.69 4.29
N ARG A 351 1.46 8.51 2.97
CA ARG A 351 2.13 7.34 2.40
C ARG A 351 3.64 7.53 2.25
N GLU A 352 4.04 8.71 1.78
CA GLU A 352 5.42 8.96 1.36
C GLU A 352 6.10 10.01 2.23
N PHE A 353 7.41 9.80 2.43
CA PHE A 353 8.26 10.65 3.25
C PHE A 353 9.52 11.04 2.47
N GLY A 354 9.84 12.34 2.49
CA GLY A 354 11.05 12.85 1.85
C GLY A 354 12.29 12.48 2.65
N SER A 355 13.37 12.17 1.94
CA SER A 355 14.72 12.24 2.52
C SER A 355 15.08 13.72 2.62
N PHE A 356 15.17 14.25 3.85
CA PHE A 356 15.51 15.66 4.09
C PHE A 356 17.01 15.88 4.13
#